data_AF-A0A955ISJ2-F1
#
_entry.id   AF-A0A955ISJ2-F1
#
_cell.length_a   1.000
_cell.length_b   1.000
_cell.length_c   1.000
_cell.angle_alpha   90.00
_cell.angle_beta   90.00
_cell.angle_gamma   90.00
#
_symmetry.space_group_name_H-M   'P 1'
#
loop_
_entity.id
_entity.type
_entity.pdbx_description
1 polymer ?
#
loop_
_entity_poly.entity_id
_entity_poly.type
_entity_poly.pdbx_seq_one_letter_code
_entity_poly.pdbx_strand_id
1 'polypeptide(L)'
;MPAIVLMLIAIVVTVVAYFTYGSFVARRLAISNDHETPAHTRADGVDYVAAPAPVVLGHHFASIAGAGPIVGPIVAVAFGWLPAFLWILVGVVFIG
;
A
#
# COMPACT_ATOMS: atom_id res chain seq x y z
N MET A 1 5.80 26.20 5.46
CA MET A 1 4.87 25.73 4.41
C MET A 1 3.57 25.31 5.07
N PRO A 2 2.40 25.68 4.52
CA PRO A 2 1.14 25.24 5.09
C PRO A 2 0.96 23.74 4.85
N ALA A 3 0.41 23.02 5.83
CA ALA A 3 0.23 21.56 5.77
C ALA A 3 -0.56 21.09 4.54
N ILE A 4 -1.49 21.93 4.06
CA ILE A 4 -2.25 21.67 2.84
C ILE A 4 -1.37 21.48 1.60
N VAL A 5 -0.23 22.18 1.50
CA VAL A 5 0.69 22.04 0.37
C VAL A 5 1.38 20.67 0.42
N LEU A 6 1.79 20.21 1.60
CA LEU A 6 2.39 18.88 1.77
C LEU A 6 1.38 17.77 1.43
N MET A 7 0.12 17.94 1.84
CA MET A 7 -0.96 17.02 1.50
C MET A 7 -1.21 16.96 -0.01
N LEU A 8 -1.26 18.10 -0.69
CA LEU A 8 -1.43 18.15 -2.15
C LEU A 8 -0.26 17.47 -2.88
N ILE A 9 0.98 17.72 -2.43
CA ILE A 9 2.16 17.03 -2.97
C ILE A 9 2.03 15.52 -2.78
N ALA A 10 1.64 15.07 -1.59
CA ALA A 10 1.45 13.65 -1.32
C ALA A 10 0.40 13.03 -2.24
N ILE A 11 -0.77 13.65 -2.40
CA ILE A 11 -1.82 13.17 -3.31
C ILE A 11 -1.28 13.06 -4.73
N VAL A 12 -0.62 14.09 -5.25
CA VAL A 12 -0.08 14.07 -6.62
C VAL A 12 0.95 12.95 -6.79
N VAL A 13 1.89 12.81 -5.85
CA VAL A 13 2.90 11.74 -5.89
C VAL A 13 2.26 10.36 -5.88
N THR A 14 1.30 10.11 -4.97
CA THR A 14 0.65 8.80 -4.85
C THR A 14 -0.22 8.48 -6.07
N VAL A 15 -0.90 9.47 -6.65
CA VAL A 15 -1.68 9.31 -7.89
C VAL A 15 -0.75 8.98 -9.05
N VAL A 16 0.35 9.71 -9.22
CA VAL A 16 1.34 9.41 -10.28
C VAL A 16 1.95 8.02 -10.07
N ALA A 17 2.32 7.66 -8.85
CA ALA A 17 2.86 6.36 -8.51
C ALA A 17 1.87 5.21 -8.80
N TYR A 18 0.57 5.40 -8.49
CA TYR A 18 -0.47 4.42 -8.79
C TYR A 18 -0.54 4.09 -10.29
N PHE A 19 -0.58 5.12 -11.14
CA PHE A 19 -0.67 4.93 -12.59
C PHE A 19 0.64 4.48 -13.24
N THR A 20 1.79 4.79 -12.67
CA THR A 20 3.10 4.45 -13.24
C THR A 20 3.67 3.17 -12.62
N TYR A 21 4.13 3.25 -11.38
CA TYR A 21 4.74 2.14 -10.65
C TYR A 21 3.72 1.04 -10.35
N GLY A 22 2.50 1.39 -9.92
CA GLY A 22 1.42 0.41 -9.70
C GLY A 22 1.11 -0.39 -10.96
N SER A 23 0.96 0.28 -12.11
CA SER A 23 0.78 -0.40 -13.40
C SER A 23 1.98 -1.24 -13.81
N PHE A 24 3.21 -0.81 -13.51
CA PHE A 24 4.41 -1.60 -13.76
C PHE A 24 4.41 -2.89 -12.94
N VAL A 25 4.14 -2.80 -11.63
CA VAL A 25 4.06 -3.96 -10.73
C VAL A 25 2.94 -4.90 -11.16
N ALA A 26 1.75 -4.38 -11.49
CA ALA A 26 0.61 -5.18 -11.94
C ALA A 26 0.95 -6.01 -13.20
N ARG A 27 1.65 -5.41 -14.16
CA ARG A 27 2.13 -6.12 -15.36
C ARG A 27 3.19 -7.17 -15.02
N ARG A 28 4.12 -6.88 -14.10
CA ARG A 28 5.18 -7.81 -13.68
C ARG A 28 4.63 -9.02 -12.93
N LEU A 29 3.56 -8.84 -12.18
CA LEU A 29 2.85 -9.91 -11.46
C LEU A 29 1.77 -10.60 -12.30
N ALA A 30 1.58 -10.19 -13.56
CA ALA A 30 0.56 -10.74 -14.47
C ALA A 30 -0.85 -10.79 -13.86
N ILE A 31 -1.23 -9.73 -13.14
CA ILE A 31 -2.56 -9.64 -12.51
C ILE A 31 -3.63 -9.66 -13.62
N SER A 32 -4.55 -10.61 -13.53
CA SER A 32 -5.69 -10.77 -14.45
C SER A 32 -6.96 -11.00 -13.65
N ASN A 33 -8.06 -10.42 -14.13
CA ASN A 33 -9.40 -10.64 -13.58
C ASN A 33 -10.12 -11.84 -14.23
N ASP A 34 -9.46 -12.54 -15.16
CA ASP A 34 -10.05 -13.66 -15.92
C ASP A 34 -10.04 -14.98 -15.14
N HIS A 35 -9.41 -14.99 -13.95
CA HIS A 35 -9.26 -16.16 -13.12
C HIS A 35 -10.03 -15.98 -11.81
N GLU A 36 -10.80 -16.99 -11.42
CA GLU A 36 -11.38 -17.03 -10.08
C GLU A 36 -10.29 -17.16 -9.03
N THR A 37 -10.47 -16.47 -7.89
CA THR A 37 -9.50 -16.54 -6.80
C THR A 37 -9.48 -17.96 -6.19
N PRO A 38 -8.33 -18.37 -5.61
CA PRO A 38 -8.24 -19.66 -4.91
C PRO A 38 -9.29 -19.86 -3.81
N ALA A 39 -9.80 -18.77 -3.22
CA ALA A 39 -10.88 -18.80 -2.24
C ALA A 39 -12.20 -19.41 -2.77
N HIS A 40 -12.41 -19.40 -4.09
CA HIS A 40 -13.58 -20.00 -4.74
C HIS A 40 -13.27 -21.35 -5.37
N THR A 41 -12.06 -21.55 -5.91
CA THR A 41 -11.68 -22.78 -6.63
C THR A 41 -11.09 -23.88 -5.75
N ARG A 42 -10.53 -23.52 -4.59
CA ARG A 42 -9.83 -24.43 -3.65
C ARG A 42 -10.32 -24.28 -2.22
N ALA A 43 -11.60 -23.98 -2.04
CA ALA A 43 -12.18 -23.73 -0.72
C ALA A 43 -11.98 -24.92 0.23
N ASP A 44 -11.33 -24.68 1.36
CA ASP A 44 -11.01 -25.70 2.37
C ASP A 44 -11.57 -25.38 3.77
N GLY A 45 -12.15 -24.19 3.94
CA GLY A 45 -12.70 -23.72 5.22
C GLY A 45 -11.67 -23.22 6.23
N VAL A 46 -10.38 -23.17 5.87
CA VAL A 46 -9.27 -22.74 6.74
C VAL A 46 -8.42 -21.68 6.06
N ASP A 47 -7.70 -22.02 4.99
CA ASP A 47 -6.79 -21.11 4.28
C ASP A 47 -7.47 -20.41 3.09
N TYR A 48 -8.43 -21.08 2.45
CA TYR A 48 -9.17 -20.59 1.29
C TYR A 48 -10.64 -20.40 1.63
N VAL A 49 -10.97 -19.22 2.16
CA VAL A 49 -12.34 -18.84 2.55
C VAL A 49 -12.76 -17.57 1.83
N ALA A 50 -13.82 -17.65 1.03
CA ALA A 50 -14.38 -16.49 0.37
C ALA A 50 -14.95 -15.51 1.41
N ALA A 51 -14.39 -14.30 1.45
CA ALA A 51 -14.78 -13.26 2.39
C ALA A 51 -15.30 -12.01 1.65
N PRO A 52 -16.22 -11.24 2.26
CA PRO A 52 -16.67 -9.98 1.69
C PRO A 52 -15.51 -9.00 1.48
N ALA A 53 -15.55 -8.23 0.38
CA ALA A 53 -14.48 -7.29 0.02
C ALA A 53 -14.05 -6.34 1.17
N PRO A 54 -14.94 -5.78 2.01
CA PRO A 54 -14.52 -4.95 3.14
C PRO A 54 -13.66 -5.68 4.18
N VAL A 55 -13.91 -6.98 4.38
CA VAL A 55 -13.15 -7.82 5.31
C VAL A 55 -11.74 -8.04 4.76
N VAL A 56 -11.63 -8.41 3.49
CA VAL A 56 -10.35 -8.63 2.80
C VAL A 56 -9.54 -7.33 2.74
N LEU A 57 -10.19 -6.19 2.48
CA LEU A 57 -9.56 -4.87 2.51
C LEU A 57 -8.97 -4.56 3.89
N GLY A 58 -9.68 -4.87 4.97
CA GLY A 58 -9.17 -4.70 6.33
C GLY A 58 -7.94 -5.55 6.62
N HIS A 59 -7.92 -6.81 6.15
CA HIS A 59 -6.74 -7.68 6.28
C HIS A 59 -5.55 -7.13 5.49
N HIS A 60 -5.74 -6.73 4.23
CA HIS A 60 -4.69 -6.10 3.43
C HIS A 60 -4.16 -4.83 4.10
N PHE A 61 -5.05 -3.97 4.60
CA PHE A 61 -4.66 -2.76 5.29
C PHE A 61 -3.84 -3.06 6.55
N ALA A 62 -4.28 -4.02 7.38
CA ALA A 62 -3.55 -4.41 8.58
C ALA A 62 -2.16 -5.00 8.26
N SER A 63 -2.05 -5.80 7.19
CA SER A 63 -0.77 -6.35 6.73
C SER A 63 0.20 -5.26 6.24
N ILE A 64 -0.30 -4.25 5.52
CA ILE A 64 0.52 -3.11 5.06
C ILE A 64 0.88 -2.20 6.24
N ALA A 65 -0.04 -1.99 7.19
CA ALA A 65 0.17 -1.18 8.39
C ALA A 65 1.16 -1.78 9.42
N GLY A 66 1.91 -2.82 9.03
CA GLY A 66 2.93 -3.46 9.86
C GLY A 66 4.06 -2.53 10.31
N ALA A 67 5.05 -3.11 11.00
CA ALA A 67 6.10 -2.34 11.67
C ALA A 67 6.96 -1.49 10.72
N GLY A 68 7.19 -1.91 9.48
CA GLY A 68 8.07 -1.21 8.53
C GLY A 68 7.64 0.23 8.22
N PRO A 69 6.40 0.45 7.74
CA PRO A 69 5.87 1.79 7.47
C PRO A 69 5.76 2.70 8.71
N ILE A 70 5.76 2.15 9.93
CA ILE A 70 5.66 2.91 11.17
C ILE A 70 7.04 3.28 11.72
N VAL A 71 7.98 2.32 11.78
CA VAL A 71 9.30 2.51 12.39
C VAL A 71 10.13 3.53 11.61
N GLY A 72 10.08 3.47 10.27
CA GLY A 72 10.89 4.34 9.42
C GLY A 72 10.60 5.84 9.62
N PRO A 73 9.34 6.32 9.53
CA PRO A 73 9.01 7.71 9.81
C PRO A 73 9.34 8.15 11.24
N ILE A 74 9.18 7.27 12.23
CA ILE A 74 9.53 7.56 13.63
C ILE A 74 11.03 7.82 13.77
N VAL A 75 11.87 7.00 13.15
CA VAL A 75 13.33 7.24 13.17
C VAL A 75 13.67 8.49 12.36
N ALA A 76 13.04 8.68 11.19
CA ALA A 76 13.29 9.80 10.31
C ALA A 76 12.92 11.17 10.94
N VAL A 77 11.92 11.21 11.83
CA VAL A 77 11.51 12.46 12.51
C VAL A 77 12.61 13.02 13.42
N ALA A 78 13.52 12.17 13.91
CA ALA A 78 14.69 12.62 14.66
C ALA A 78 15.62 13.52 13.83
N PHE A 79 15.53 13.44 12.50
CA PHE A 79 16.25 14.29 11.55
C PHE A 79 15.40 15.47 11.03
N GLY A 80 14.19 15.64 11.57
CA GLY A 80 13.26 16.70 11.23
C GLY A 80 12.07 16.23 10.39
N TRP A 81 11.16 17.17 10.12
CA TRP A 81 9.88 16.89 9.45
C TRP A 81 10.05 16.48 7.98
N LEU A 82 11.04 17.02 7.28
CA LEU A 82 11.23 16.78 5.85
C LEU A 82 11.73 15.34 5.57
N PRO A 83 12.77 14.82 6.26
CA PRO A 83 13.14 13.41 6.14
C PRO A 83 11.99 12.46 6.46
N ALA A 84 11.21 12.75 7.50
CA ALA A 84 10.02 11.94 7.84
C ALA A 84 8.98 11.96 6.71
N PHE A 85 8.68 13.13 6.15
CA PHE A 85 7.74 13.26 5.04
C PHE A 85 8.21 12.52 3.79
N LEU A 86 9.49 12.65 3.42
CA LEU A 86 10.06 11.93 2.27
C LEU A 86 10.04 10.42 2.49
N TRP A 87 10.35 9.96 3.70
CA TRP A 87 10.27 8.54 4.05
C TRP A 87 8.84 8.01 3.88
N ILE A 88 7.83 8.76 4.36
CA ILE A 88 6.42 8.37 4.18
C ILE A 88 6.09 8.25 2.69
N LEU A 89 6.44 9.25 1.87
CA LEU A 89 6.12 9.23 0.44
C LEU A 89 6.80 8.07 -0.30
N VAL A 90 8.10 7.88 -0.08
CA VAL A 90 8.87 6.82 -0.76
C VAL A 90 8.46 5.45 -0.22
N GLY A 91 8.30 5.32 1.10
CA GLY A 91 7.90 4.08 1.75
C GLY A 91 6.55 3.56 1.28
N VAL A 92 5.54 4.45 1.21
CA VAL A 92 4.20 4.08 0.71
C VAL A 92 4.24 3.61 -0.74
N VAL A 93 5.14 4.15 -1.58
CA VAL A 93 5.19 3.77 -3.00
C VAL A 93 5.97 2.48 -3.24
N PHE A 94 7.07 2.24 -2.52
CA PHE A 94 8.03 1.19 -2.86
C PHE A 94 8.17 0.07 -1.82
N ILE A 95 7.79 0.30 -0.57
CA ILE A 95 8.06 -0.61 0.56
C ILE A 95 6.76 -1.20 1.14
N GLY A 96 5.62 -0.53 0.93
CA GLY A 96 4.29 -0.97 1.34
C GLY A 96 3.79 -2.20 0.60
#